data_AF-K9RQ51-F1
#
_entry.id   AF-K9RQ51-F1
#
_cell.length_a   1.000
_cell.length_b   1.000
_cell.length_c   1.000
_cell.angle_alpha   90.00
_cell.angle_beta   90.00
_cell.angle_gamma   90.00
#
_symmetry.space_group_name_H-M   'P 1'
#
loop_
_entity.id
_entity.type
_entity.pdbx_description
1 polymer ?
#
loop_
_entity_poly.entity_id
_entity_poly.type
_entity_poly.pdbx_seq_one_letter_code
_entity_poly.pdbx_strand_id
1 'polypeptide(L)'
;MLSFLALLPRSLTTFLYAVAALLRFYGNTNTIPLPFISLTLLDYSFWAFILGSTALLVNLGLEWHSGHRNRTRAEEERRRIKDREARQDDFAEQERDRADQERERAARRARIQNRFAILQIRYQLTPGQETAAPLRDFLAFLEEYGE
;
A
#
# COMPACT_ATOMS: atom_id res chain seq x y z
N MET A 1 -15.70 -12.04 -21.64
CA MET A 1 -15.36 -12.46 -23.01
C MET A 1 -13.94 -11.99 -23.34
N LEU A 2 -12.95 -12.77 -22.94
CA LEU A 2 -11.54 -12.36 -22.84
C LEU A 2 -10.69 -13.35 -23.66
N SER A 3 -11.01 -13.56 -24.94
CA SER A 3 -10.60 -14.86 -25.54
C SER A 3 -10.27 -14.90 -27.03
N PHE A 4 -10.05 -13.78 -27.73
CA PHE A 4 -9.49 -13.87 -29.09
C PHE A 4 -8.36 -12.87 -29.35
N LEU A 5 -8.53 -11.61 -28.95
CA LEU A 5 -7.49 -10.59 -29.12
C LEU A 5 -6.26 -10.78 -28.21
N ALA A 6 -6.43 -11.41 -27.03
CA ALA A 6 -5.32 -11.65 -26.09
C ALA A 6 -4.44 -12.85 -26.51
N LEU A 7 -4.97 -13.78 -27.30
CA LEU A 7 -4.25 -14.94 -27.85
C LEU A 7 -3.58 -14.62 -29.18
N LEU A 8 -4.05 -13.57 -29.87
CA LEU A 8 -3.61 -13.14 -31.19
C LEU A 8 -2.08 -12.95 -31.29
N PRO A 9 -1.38 -12.29 -30.36
CA PRO A 9 0.03 -11.98 -30.57
C PRO A 9 0.92 -13.22 -30.50
N ARG A 10 0.61 -14.14 -29.58
CA ARG A 10 1.40 -15.35 -29.34
C ARG A 10 1.14 -16.42 -30.40
N SER A 11 -0.11 -16.60 -30.84
CA SER A 11 -0.43 -17.54 -31.91
C SER A 11 0.03 -17.01 -33.28
N LEU A 12 -0.08 -15.70 -33.52
CA LEU A 12 0.35 -15.06 -34.78
C LEU A 12 1.86 -15.06 -34.95
N THR A 13 2.64 -14.83 -33.88
CA THR A 13 4.11 -14.94 -33.95
C THR A 13 4.55 -16.37 -34.27
N THR A 14 3.98 -17.39 -33.60
CA THR A 14 4.25 -18.79 -33.93
C THR A 14 3.80 -19.17 -35.34
N PHE A 15 2.65 -18.66 -35.78
CA PHE A 15 2.11 -18.91 -37.12
C PHE A 15 2.98 -18.27 -38.21
N LEU A 16 3.39 -17.01 -38.03
CA LEU A 16 4.29 -16.32 -38.95
C LEU A 16 5.66 -17.00 -39.05
N TYR A 17 6.20 -17.47 -37.92
CA TYR A 17 7.46 -18.20 -37.92
C TYR A 17 7.33 -19.59 -38.60
N ALA A 18 6.20 -20.28 -38.38
CA ALA A 18 5.89 -21.54 -39.06
C ALA A 18 5.72 -21.36 -40.58
N VAL A 19 5.04 -20.29 -41.00
CA VAL A 19 4.89 -19.90 -42.42
C VAL A 19 6.25 -19.54 -43.02
N ALA A 20 7.08 -18.76 -42.31
CA ALA A 20 8.44 -18.43 -42.77
C ALA A 20 9.32 -19.68 -42.94
N ALA A 21 9.26 -20.62 -41.99
CA ALA A 21 9.98 -21.89 -42.08
C ALA A 21 9.46 -22.77 -43.23
N LEU A 22 8.14 -22.81 -43.43
CA LEU A 22 7.51 -23.57 -44.53
C LEU A 22 7.90 -22.99 -45.89
N LEU A 23 7.87 -21.65 -46.04
CA LEU A 23 8.31 -20.98 -47.27
C LEU A 23 9.82 -21.13 -47.50
N ARG A 24 10.64 -21.13 -46.44
CA ARG A 24 12.08 -21.41 -46.54
C ARG A 24 12.33 -22.84 -47.01
N PHE A 25 11.56 -23.80 -46.52
CA PHE A 25 11.69 -25.22 -46.83
C PHE A 25 11.20 -25.55 -48.26
N TYR A 26 10.07 -24.97 -48.69
CA TYR A 26 9.54 -25.14 -50.05
C TYR A 26 10.11 -24.17 -51.09
N GLY A 27 10.76 -23.09 -50.67
CA GLY A 27 11.34 -22.06 -51.55
C GLY A 27 12.62 -22.45 -52.27
N ASN A 28 13.12 -23.67 -52.06
CA ASN A 28 14.28 -24.22 -52.78
C ASN A 28 13.89 -25.06 -54.02
N THR A 29 12.62 -25.06 -54.42
CA THR A 29 12.21 -25.59 -55.72
C THR A 29 12.08 -24.44 -56.71
N ASN A 30 12.97 -24.43 -57.70
CA ASN A 30 13.09 -23.42 -58.75
C ASN A 30 11.73 -22.93 -59.30
N THR A 31 11.60 -21.60 -59.37
CA THR A 31 10.81 -20.84 -60.36
C THR A 31 9.36 -21.28 -60.61
N ILE A 32 8.40 -20.58 -60.02
CA ILE A 32 7.07 -20.43 -60.61
C ILE A 32 7.12 -19.18 -61.51
N PRO A 33 6.99 -19.29 -62.84
CA PRO A 33 7.06 -18.14 -63.72
C PRO A 33 5.70 -17.42 -63.71
N LEU A 34 5.51 -16.49 -62.79
CA LEU A 34 4.47 -15.47 -62.92
C LEU A 34 5.11 -14.23 -63.56
N PRO A 35 4.78 -13.90 -64.83
CA PRO A 35 5.57 -13.01 -65.69
C PRO A 35 5.41 -11.51 -65.42
N PHE A 36 5.00 -11.10 -64.22
CA PHE A 36 4.74 -9.67 -63.93
C PHE A 36 5.42 -9.12 -62.67
N ILE A 37 5.92 -9.96 -61.76
CA ILE A 37 6.59 -9.48 -60.54
C ILE A 37 7.68 -10.47 -60.12
N SER A 38 8.94 -10.09 -60.29
CA SER A 38 10.12 -10.88 -59.89
C SER A 38 10.35 -10.79 -58.37
N LEU A 39 9.43 -11.33 -57.57
CA LEU A 39 9.62 -11.51 -56.13
C LEU A 39 10.02 -12.95 -55.86
N THR A 40 11.25 -13.15 -55.39
CA THR A 40 11.81 -14.46 -55.10
C THR A 40 11.09 -15.05 -53.88
N LEU A 41 10.84 -16.37 -53.83
CA LEU A 41 10.26 -17.01 -52.63
C LEU A 41 11.11 -16.75 -51.36
N LEU A 42 12.41 -16.49 -51.53
CA LEU A 42 13.32 -16.05 -50.48
C LEU A 42 12.92 -14.69 -49.89
N ASP A 43 12.47 -13.74 -50.72
CA ASP A 43 12.05 -12.41 -50.28
C ASP A 43 10.80 -12.51 -49.41
N TYR A 44 9.85 -13.39 -49.75
CA TYR A 44 8.67 -13.65 -48.93
C TYR A 44 9.01 -14.25 -47.55
N SER A 45 10.00 -15.14 -47.47
CA SER A 45 10.46 -15.69 -46.18
C SER A 45 11.10 -14.63 -45.29
N PHE A 46 11.83 -13.69 -45.89
CA PHE A 46 12.44 -12.57 -45.19
C PHE A 46 11.38 -11.59 -44.67
N TRP A 47 10.38 -11.26 -45.50
CA TRP A 47 9.23 -10.45 -45.07
C TRP A 47 8.41 -11.11 -43.96
N ALA A 48 8.17 -12.42 -44.03
CA ALA A 48 7.48 -13.16 -42.98
C ALA A 48 8.27 -13.16 -41.66
N PHE A 49 9.60 -13.27 -41.73
CA PHE A 49 10.47 -13.18 -40.56
C PHE A 49 10.48 -11.78 -39.93
N ILE A 50 10.54 -10.72 -40.75
CA ILE A 50 10.46 -9.33 -40.28
C ILE A 50 9.11 -9.06 -39.61
N LEU A 51 8.01 -9.49 -40.24
CA LEU A 51 6.67 -9.34 -39.68
C LEU A 51 6.52 -10.12 -38.36
N GLY A 52 7.03 -11.35 -38.28
CA GLY A 52 7.02 -12.15 -37.05
C GLY A 52 7.83 -11.49 -35.93
N SER A 53 9.02 -10.99 -36.25
CA SER A 53 9.88 -10.29 -35.28
C SER A 53 9.25 -8.99 -34.78
N THR A 54 8.61 -8.24 -35.68
CA THR A 54 7.92 -6.99 -35.35
C THR A 54 6.70 -7.27 -34.46
N ALA A 55 5.93 -8.31 -34.77
CA ALA A 55 4.80 -8.74 -33.94
C ALA A 55 5.24 -9.17 -32.54
N LEU A 56 6.40 -9.82 -32.41
CA LEU A 56 6.97 -10.21 -31.12
C LEU A 56 7.34 -8.98 -30.29
N LEU A 57 8.01 -8.00 -30.89
CA LEU A 57 8.37 -6.75 -30.20
C LEU A 57 7.15 -5.96 -29.73
N VAL A 58 6.10 -5.88 -30.56
CA VAL A 58 4.84 -5.24 -30.18
C VAL A 58 4.17 -5.99 -29.03
N ASN A 59 4.14 -7.33 -29.08
CA ASN A 59 3.57 -8.14 -28.00
C ASN A 59 4.32 -7.94 -26.67
N LEU A 60 5.65 -7.99 -26.73
CA LEU A 60 6.51 -7.81 -25.55
C LEU A 60 6.36 -6.39 -24.97
N GLY A 61 6.24 -5.37 -25.82
CA GLY A 61 5.99 -4.00 -25.42
C GLY A 61 4.63 -3.81 -24.74
N LEU A 62 3.57 -4.43 -25.28
CA LEU A 62 2.22 -4.40 -24.69
C LEU A 62 2.16 -5.12 -23.35
N GLU A 63 2.79 -6.30 -23.25
CA GLU A 63 2.87 -7.07 -22.00
C GLU A 63 3.64 -6.29 -20.93
N TRP A 64 4.77 -5.67 -21.30
CA TRP A 64 5.55 -4.81 -20.42
C TRP A 64 4.74 -3.60 -19.92
N HIS A 65 4.06 -2.88 -20.83
CA HIS A 65 3.28 -1.71 -20.47
C HIS A 65 2.08 -2.05 -19.57
N SER A 66 1.38 -3.15 -19.89
CA SER A 66 0.25 -3.66 -19.07
C SER A 66 0.73 -4.12 -17.69
N GLY A 67 1.85 -4.86 -17.64
CA GLY A 67 2.45 -5.34 -16.40
C GLY A 67 2.92 -4.20 -15.49
N HIS A 68 3.55 -3.18 -16.05
CA HIS A 68 4.00 -2.01 -15.29
C HIS A 68 2.83 -1.24 -14.69
N ARG A 69 1.75 -1.04 -15.46
CA ARG A 69 0.55 -0.33 -15.00
C ARG A 69 -0.22 -1.08 -13.91
N ASN A 70 -0.25 -2.40 -13.96
CA ASN A 70 -0.88 -3.21 -12.92
C ASN A 70 -0.05 -3.26 -11.64
N ARG A 71 1.29 -3.32 -11.74
CA ARG A 71 2.18 -3.26 -10.59
C ARG A 71 2.08 -1.93 -9.85
N THR A 72 2.10 -0.81 -10.58
CA THR A 72 1.96 0.52 -9.96
C THR A 72 0.62 0.70 -9.27
N ARG A 73 -0.48 0.24 -9.87
CA ARG A 73 -1.81 0.26 -9.22
C ARG A 73 -1.88 -0.58 -7.95
N ALA A 74 -1.35 -1.81 -7.99
CA ALA A 74 -1.35 -2.69 -6.82
C ALA A 74 -0.50 -2.12 -5.68
N GLU A 75 0.62 -1.47 -5.99
CA GLU A 75 1.46 -0.78 -5.00
C GLU A 75 0.76 0.45 -4.42
N GLU A 76 0.10 1.26 -5.25
CA GLU A 76 -0.69 2.40 -4.79
C GLU A 76 -1.86 1.97 -3.88
N GLU A 77 -2.58 0.90 -4.23
CA GLU A 77 -3.65 0.36 -3.39
C GLU A 77 -3.11 -0.13 -2.04
N ARG A 78 -1.99 -0.87 -2.04
CA ARG A 78 -1.32 -1.29 -0.80
C ARG A 78 -0.89 -0.11 0.06
N ARG A 79 -0.35 0.95 -0.54
CA ARG A 79 0.02 2.18 0.18
C ARG A 79 -1.21 2.85 0.78
N ARG A 80 -2.31 2.96 0.04
CA ARG A 80 -3.57 3.55 0.55
C ARG A 80 -4.16 2.76 1.72
N ILE A 81 -4.06 1.43 1.70
CA ILE A 81 -4.52 0.59 2.82
C ILE A 81 -3.66 0.86 4.06
N LYS A 82 -2.33 0.81 3.91
CA LYS A 82 -1.40 1.10 5.01
C LYS A 82 -1.59 2.50 5.60
N ASP A 83 -1.78 3.51 4.76
CA ASP A 83 -2.02 4.88 5.22
C ASP A 83 -3.35 5.00 6.00
N ARG A 84 -4.37 4.20 5.63
CA ARG A 84 -5.64 4.18 6.38
C ARG A 84 -5.49 3.47 7.72
N GLU A 85 -4.77 2.36 7.74
CA GLU A 85 -4.45 1.62 8.98
C GLU A 85 -3.65 2.51 9.93
N ALA A 86 -2.56 3.14 9.45
CA ALA A 86 -1.75 4.05 10.26
C ALA A 86 -2.56 5.21 10.84
N ARG A 87 -3.47 5.81 10.05
CA ARG A 87 -4.36 6.86 10.57
C ARG A 87 -5.32 6.34 11.64
N GLN A 88 -5.86 5.13 11.48
CA GLN A 88 -6.73 4.54 12.50
C GLN A 88 -5.98 4.26 13.79
N ASP A 89 -4.75 3.75 13.68
CA ASP A 89 -3.87 3.51 14.82
C ASP A 89 -3.54 4.83 15.55
N ASP A 90 -3.21 5.90 14.80
CA ASP A 90 -2.95 7.23 15.37
C ASP A 90 -4.17 7.78 16.14
N PHE A 91 -5.39 7.57 15.62
CA PHE A 91 -6.61 7.98 16.32
C PHE A 91 -6.84 7.16 17.59
N ALA A 92 -6.62 5.85 17.53
CA ALA A 92 -6.77 4.97 18.69
C ALA A 92 -5.72 5.28 19.77
N GLU A 93 -4.49 5.62 19.38
CA GLU A 93 -3.43 6.02 20.29
C GLU A 93 -3.75 7.37 20.96
N GLN A 94 -4.19 8.38 20.20
CA GLN A 94 -4.65 9.64 20.78
C GLN A 94 -5.81 9.46 21.75
N GLU A 95 -6.75 8.56 21.46
CA GLU A 95 -7.88 8.30 22.36
C GLU A 95 -7.41 7.64 23.68
N ARG A 96 -6.45 6.71 23.60
CA ARG A 96 -5.83 6.10 24.78
C ARG A 96 -5.07 7.13 25.61
N ASP A 97 -4.26 7.97 24.97
CA ASP A 97 -3.50 9.02 25.66
C ASP A 97 -4.43 10.00 26.39
N ARG A 98 -5.55 10.38 25.77
CA ARG A 98 -6.56 11.23 26.43
C ARG A 98 -7.18 10.51 27.63
N ALA A 99 -7.56 9.25 27.47
CA ALA A 99 -8.14 8.47 28.56
C ALA A 99 -7.15 8.31 29.73
N ASP A 100 -5.87 8.10 29.45
CA ASP A 100 -4.84 7.96 30.47
C ASP A 100 -4.53 9.29 31.16
N GLN A 101 -4.51 10.42 30.42
CA GLN A 101 -4.43 11.76 31.03
C GLN A 101 -5.64 12.05 31.94
N GLU A 102 -6.86 11.68 31.53
CA GLU A 102 -8.04 11.85 32.37
C GLU A 102 -7.98 10.98 33.62
N ARG A 103 -7.54 9.72 33.50
CA ARG A 103 -7.31 8.83 34.65
C ARG A 103 -6.27 9.39 35.60
N GLU A 104 -5.17 9.94 35.09
CA GLU A 104 -4.12 10.53 35.92
C GLU A 104 -4.64 11.77 36.67
N ARG A 105 -5.39 12.65 35.98
CA ARG A 105 -6.05 13.80 36.61
C ARG A 105 -7.04 13.36 37.68
N ALA A 106 -7.87 12.35 37.40
CA ALA A 106 -8.83 11.80 38.36
C ALA A 106 -8.11 11.17 39.57
N ALA A 107 -7.05 10.39 39.35
CA ALA A 107 -6.24 9.80 40.41
C ALA A 107 -5.55 10.87 41.26
N ARG A 108 -5.03 11.94 40.65
CA ARG A 108 -4.43 13.08 41.36
C ARG A 108 -5.47 13.78 42.24
N ARG A 109 -6.67 14.05 41.70
CA ARG A 109 -7.79 14.63 42.47
C ARG A 109 -8.20 13.73 43.63
N ALA A 110 -8.37 12.43 43.39
CA ALA A 110 -8.72 11.47 44.42
C ALA A 110 -7.65 11.37 45.53
N ARG A 111 -6.36 11.44 45.17
CA ARG A 111 -5.27 11.49 46.16
C ARG A 111 -5.33 12.73 47.04
N ILE A 112 -5.59 13.91 46.44
CA ILE A 112 -5.74 15.17 47.18
C ILE A 112 -6.94 15.09 48.13
N GLN A 113 -8.09 14.63 47.64
CA GLN A 113 -9.31 14.48 48.43
C GLN A 113 -9.13 13.49 49.59
N ASN A 114 -8.54 12.32 49.33
CA ASN A 114 -8.27 11.34 50.39
C ASN A 114 -7.32 11.90 51.45
N ARG A 115 -6.28 12.64 51.04
CA ARG A 115 -5.33 13.22 52.00
C ARG A 115 -5.99 14.30 52.86
N PHE A 116 -6.82 15.15 52.25
CA PHE A 116 -7.63 16.12 52.99
C PHE A 116 -8.55 15.43 54.00
N ALA A 117 -9.30 14.41 53.57
CA ALA A 117 -10.23 13.68 54.42
C ALA A 117 -9.53 13.05 55.64
N ILE A 118 -8.36 12.43 55.44
CA ILE A 118 -7.57 11.85 56.53
C ILE A 118 -7.14 12.91 57.54
N LEU A 119 -6.65 14.06 57.07
CA LEU A 119 -6.21 15.16 57.95
C LEU A 119 -7.39 15.76 58.73
N GLN A 120 -8.53 15.95 58.07
CA GLN A 120 -9.75 16.45 58.70
C GLN A 120 -10.27 15.48 59.77
N ILE A 121 -10.32 14.19 59.47
CA ILE A 121 -10.75 13.15 60.44
C ILE A 121 -9.82 13.14 61.66
N ARG A 122 -8.50 13.23 61.46
CA ARG A 122 -7.53 13.29 62.57
C ARG A 122 -7.77 14.52 63.46
N TYR A 123 -8.02 15.68 62.86
CA TYR A 123 -8.32 16.90 63.61
C TYR A 123 -9.63 16.79 64.40
N GLN A 124 -10.68 16.17 63.82
CA GLN A 124 -11.96 15.96 64.52
C GLN A 124 -11.86 14.96 65.68
N LEU A 125 -11.08 13.89 65.52
CA LEU A 125 -10.88 12.88 66.57
C LEU A 125 -10.03 13.38 67.72
N THR A 126 -9.04 14.24 67.44
CA THR A 126 -8.14 14.78 68.45
C THR A 126 -7.80 16.22 68.11
N PRO A 127 -8.65 17.18 68.52
CA PRO A 127 -8.42 18.60 68.23
C PRO A 127 -7.23 19.11 69.04
N GLY A 128 -6.20 19.59 68.36
CA GLY A 128 -4.99 20.13 68.98
C GLY A 128 -4.05 20.78 67.97
N GLN A 129 -3.02 21.48 68.46
CA GLN A 129 -1.99 22.11 67.62
C GLN A 129 -1.29 21.10 66.70
N GLU A 130 -1.03 19.89 67.19
CA GLU A 130 -0.34 18.83 66.44
C GLU A 130 -1.14 18.31 65.23
N THR A 131 -2.48 18.34 65.29
CA THR A 131 -3.37 17.94 64.19
C THR A 131 -3.80 19.13 63.32
N ALA A 132 -3.77 20.34 63.87
CA ALA A 132 -4.10 21.58 63.16
C ALA A 132 -3.00 22.06 62.21
N ALA A 133 -1.72 21.95 62.62
CA ALA A 133 -0.60 22.42 61.80
C ALA A 133 -0.51 21.72 60.43
N PRO A 134 -0.56 20.37 60.32
CA PRO A 134 -0.49 19.69 59.03
C PRO A 134 -1.70 19.97 58.14
N LEU A 135 -2.88 20.19 58.74
CA LEU A 135 -4.11 20.54 58.00
C LEU A 135 -4.00 21.97 57.43
N ARG A 136 -3.46 22.92 58.18
CA ARG A 136 -3.20 24.30 57.68
C ARG A 136 -2.16 24.32 56.59
N ASP A 137 -1.04 23.63 56.77
CA ASP A 137 0.00 23.55 55.74
C ASP A 137 -0.55 22.95 54.44
N PHE A 138 -1.40 21.92 54.54
CA PHE A 138 -2.02 21.32 53.37
C PHE A 138 -3.05 22.24 52.68
N LEU A 139 -3.80 23.03 53.44
CA LEU A 139 -4.71 24.04 52.89
C LEU A 139 -3.93 25.17 52.20
N ALA A 140 -2.84 25.65 52.80
CA ALA A 140 -1.95 26.64 52.19
C ALA A 140 -1.32 26.11 50.90
N PHE A 141 -0.90 24.84 50.88
CA PHE A 141 -0.41 24.18 49.66
C PHE A 141 -1.47 24.15 48.55
N LEU A 142 -2.74 23.90 48.88
CA LEU A 142 -3.82 23.94 47.89
C LEU A 142 -4.16 25.35 47.42
N GLU A 143 -3.94 26.37 48.25
CA GLU A 143 -4.09 27.78 47.85
C GLU A 143 -2.98 28.22 46.90
N GLU A 144 -1.75 27.75 47.12
CA GLU A 144 -0.59 28.09 46.29
C GLU A 144 -0.51 27.27 44.98
N TYR A 145 -0.92 26.00 44.99
CA TYR A 145 -0.77 25.05 43.88
C TYR A 145 -2.09 24.42 43.39
N GLY A 146 -3.23 24.99 43.75
CA GLY A 146 -4.57 24.47 43.43
C GLY A 146 -5.05 24.69 41.99
N GLU A 147 -4.35 25.53 41.22
CA GLU A 147 -4.58 25.76 39.77
C GLU A 147 -3.82 24.75 38.89
#